data_AF-A0A7L8V0B8-F1
#
_entry.id   AF-A0A7L8V0B8-F1
#
_cell.length_a   1.000
_cell.length_b   1.000
_cell.length_c   1.000
_cell.angle_alpha   90.00
_cell.angle_beta   90.00
_cell.angle_gamma   90.00
#
_symmetry.space_group_name_H-M   'P 1'
#
loop_
_entity.id
_entity.type
_entity.pdbx_description
1 polymer ?
#
loop_
_entity_poly.entity_id
_entity_poly.type
_entity_poly.pdbx_seq_one_letter_code
_entity_poly.pdbx_strand_id
1 'polypeptide(L)'
;MSDDVIFNISIPSDSDGFVLLQCSLCGEFFKMTPTDFEDDSQLHIWCPNCGLNPDSLISEEVFDIATKVASNHLSDLINDFGKELDKTFKSGNIKYKPGQKLKKDSIDPIFSRIVNLEVEKYRCCHKEAKISPNLKIEGGYCPFCGEMQIGN
;
A
#
# COMPACT_ATOMS: atom_id res chain seq x y z
N MET A 1 17.13 -17.99 -13.97
CA MET A 1 17.01 -16.89 -12.99
C MET A 1 15.73 -16.19 -13.40
N SER A 2 14.70 -16.16 -12.54
CA SER A 2 13.58 -15.28 -12.81
C SER A 2 14.09 -13.86 -12.59
N ASP A 3 13.98 -13.01 -13.62
CA ASP A 3 14.29 -11.60 -13.47
C ASP A 3 13.09 -10.96 -12.75
N ASP A 4 13.10 -11.05 -11.43
CA ASP A 4 12.05 -10.46 -10.59
C ASP A 4 12.12 -8.93 -10.73
N VAL A 5 11.03 -8.31 -11.17
CA VAL A 5 10.92 -6.86 -11.30
C VAL A 5 10.30 -6.29 -10.02
N ILE A 6 11.05 -5.43 -9.33
CA ILE A 6 10.62 -4.80 -8.09
C ILE A 6 10.20 -3.35 -8.36
N PHE A 7 9.01 -2.97 -7.89
CA PHE A 7 8.52 -1.59 -7.92
C PHE A 7 8.41 -1.06 -6.49
N ASN A 8 8.84 0.18 -6.29
CA ASN A 8 8.74 0.87 -5.00
C ASN A 8 7.67 1.95 -5.08
N ILE A 9 6.75 1.95 -4.11
CA ILE A 9 5.69 2.94 -3.96
C ILE A 9 5.88 3.62 -2.62
N SER A 10 6.08 4.94 -2.64
CA SER A 10 6.26 5.71 -1.41
C SER A 10 4.92 6.17 -0.86
N ILE A 11 4.61 5.78 0.37
CA ILE A 11 3.42 6.23 1.11
C ILE A 11 3.85 7.40 2.01
N PRO A 12 3.26 8.60 1.84
CA PRO A 12 3.64 9.75 2.65
C PRO A 12 3.11 9.62 4.08
N SER A 13 3.93 10.05 5.05
CA SER A 13 3.51 10.28 6.42
C SER A 13 2.66 11.54 6.53
N ASP A 14 1.84 11.62 7.58
CA ASP A 14 1.22 12.88 7.99
C ASP A 14 2.20 13.81 8.74
N SER A 15 1.70 14.97 9.18
CA SER A 15 2.50 15.98 9.86
C SER A 15 3.18 15.50 11.14
N ASP A 16 2.66 14.43 11.75
CA ASP A 16 3.19 13.88 13.00
C ASP A 16 4.01 12.60 12.75
N GLY A 17 4.31 12.28 11.49
CA GLY A 17 5.15 11.14 11.11
C GLY A 17 4.41 9.80 11.03
N PHE A 18 3.08 9.78 11.01
CA PHE A 18 2.30 8.54 10.93
C PHE A 18 1.84 8.24 9.50
N VAL A 19 1.90 6.97 9.09
CA VAL A 19 1.42 6.48 7.78
C VAL A 19 0.02 5.89 7.89
N LEU A 20 -0.82 6.14 6.89
CA LEU A 20 -2.20 5.65 6.86
C LEU A 20 -2.26 4.18 6.43
N LEU A 21 -2.91 3.37 7.27
CA LEU A 21 -3.18 1.96 7.05
C LEU A 21 -4.68 1.71 7.00
N GLN A 22 -5.08 0.65 6.29
CA GLN A 22 -6.47 0.22 6.18
C GLN A 22 -6.56 -1.27 6.39
N CYS A 23 -7.37 -1.71 7.35
CA CYS A 23 -7.61 -3.13 7.58
C CYS A 23 -8.38 -3.75 6.40
N SER A 24 -7.81 -4.76 5.74
CA SER A 24 -8.49 -5.47 4.64
C SER A 24 -9.71 -6.28 5.08
N LEU A 25 -9.84 -6.61 6.37
CA LEU A 25 -10.92 -7.44 6.90
C LEU A 25 -12.17 -6.64 7.26
N CYS A 26 -12.02 -5.46 7.87
CA CYS A 26 -13.15 -4.65 8.35
C CYS A 26 -13.17 -3.21 7.83
N GLY A 27 -12.15 -2.80 7.06
CA GLY A 27 -12.06 -1.47 6.46
C GLY A 27 -11.65 -0.34 7.41
N GLU A 28 -11.30 -0.64 8.67
CA GLU A 28 -10.89 0.39 9.64
C GLU A 28 -9.62 1.10 9.18
N PHE A 29 -9.62 2.43 9.28
CA PHE A 29 -8.44 3.26 9.08
C PHE A 29 -7.74 3.53 10.41
N PHE A 30 -6.43 3.37 10.42
CA PHE A 30 -5.59 3.72 11.56
C PHE A 30 -4.20 4.15 11.05
N LYS A 31 -3.39 4.74 11.91
CA LYS A 31 -2.02 5.13 11.54
C LYS A 31 -0.99 4.66 12.54
N MET A 32 0.17 4.27 12.03
CA MET A 32 1.34 3.87 12.80
C MET A 32 2.56 4.62 12.29
N THR A 33 3.64 4.66 13.06
CA THR A 33 4.91 5.18 12.55
C THR A 33 5.55 4.15 11.61
N PRO A 34 6.31 4.57 10.58
CA PRO A 34 7.08 3.63 9.75
C PRO A 34 8.02 2.76 10.59
N THR A 35 8.64 3.33 11.63
CA THR A 35 9.52 2.59 12.54
C THR A 35 8.81 1.45 13.25
N ASP A 36 7.55 1.62 13.66
CA ASP A 36 6.79 0.54 14.29
C ASP A 36 6.20 -0.44 13.27
N PHE A 37 5.85 0.05 12.08
CA PHE A 37 5.28 -0.78 11.01
C PHE A 37 6.32 -1.70 10.37
N GLU A 38 7.56 -1.23 10.25
CA GLU A 38 8.70 -1.94 9.65
C GLU A 38 9.58 -2.63 10.72
N ASP A 39 9.12 -2.71 11.97
CA ASP A 39 9.83 -3.38 13.06
C ASP A 39 9.80 -4.89 12.84
N ASP A 40 10.91 -5.48 12.39
CA ASP A 40 11.06 -6.93 12.17
C ASP A 40 10.77 -7.79 13.42
N SER A 41 10.79 -7.19 14.63
CA SER A 41 10.41 -7.88 15.87
C SER A 41 8.89 -7.95 16.08
N GLN A 42 8.11 -7.11 15.39
CA GLN A 42 6.66 -7.15 15.36
C GLN A 42 6.20 -8.23 14.37
N LEU A 43 5.85 -9.41 14.90
CA LEU A 43 5.37 -10.53 14.08
C LEU A 43 4.05 -10.21 13.37
N HIS A 44 3.17 -9.45 14.04
CA HIS A 44 1.80 -9.21 13.60
C HIS A 44 1.37 -7.79 13.93
N ILE A 45 0.63 -7.18 13.00
CA ILE A 45 -0.06 -5.92 13.23
C ILE A 45 -1.54 -6.25 13.36
N TRP A 46 -2.15 -5.77 14.43
CA TRP A 46 -3.54 -6.04 14.75
C TRP A 46 -4.42 -4.88 14.32
N CYS A 47 -5.60 -5.17 13.77
CA CYS A 47 -6.59 -4.13 13.52
C CYS A 47 -7.10 -3.60 14.87
N PRO A 48 -7.03 -2.28 15.12
CA PRO A 48 -7.43 -1.74 16.41
C PRO A 48 -8.95 -1.85 16.63
N ASN A 49 -9.75 -1.98 15.57
CA ASN A 49 -11.20 -2.16 15.67
C ASN A 49 -11.61 -3.63 15.85
N CYS A 50 -11.25 -4.52 14.91
CA CYS A 50 -11.72 -5.91 14.94
C CYS A 50 -10.81 -6.89 15.70
N GLY A 51 -9.59 -6.48 16.08
CA GLY A 51 -8.66 -7.33 16.83
C GLY A 51 -8.10 -8.53 16.05
N LEU A 52 -8.23 -8.53 14.72
CA LEU A 52 -7.68 -9.56 13.84
C LEU A 52 -6.40 -9.06 13.15
N ASN A 53 -5.54 -9.99 12.74
CA ASN A 53 -4.39 -9.71 11.88
C ASN A 53 -4.81 -9.82 10.40
N PRO A 54 -4.90 -8.71 9.65
CA PRO A 54 -5.24 -8.75 8.24
C PRO A 54 -4.04 -9.13 7.38
N ASP A 55 -4.28 -9.88 6.29
CA ASP A 55 -3.24 -10.22 5.31
C ASP A 55 -2.65 -9.00 4.58
N SER A 56 -3.34 -7.86 4.65
CA SER A 56 -2.95 -6.62 3.99
C SER A 56 -3.44 -5.41 4.78
N LEU A 57 -2.56 -4.40 4.84
CA LEU A 57 -2.80 -3.10 5.51
C LEU A 57 -2.71 -1.91 4.56
N ILE A 58 -2.51 -2.16 3.27
CA ILE A 58 -2.47 -1.09 2.28
C ILE A 58 -3.88 -0.58 1.99
N SER A 59 -3.99 0.72 1.77
CA SER A 59 -5.25 1.31 1.33
C SER A 59 -5.57 0.92 -0.11
N GLU A 60 -6.86 1.02 -0.46
CA GLU A 60 -7.33 0.82 -1.84
C GLU A 60 -6.60 1.73 -2.84
N GLU A 61 -6.27 2.96 -2.45
CA GLU A 61 -5.51 3.93 -3.27
C GLU A 61 -4.11 3.41 -3.59
N VAL A 62 -3.39 2.89 -2.59
CA VAL A 62 -2.04 2.31 -2.77
C VAL A 62 -2.11 1.10 -3.69
N PHE A 63 -3.13 0.25 -3.53
CA PHE A 63 -3.32 -0.93 -4.36
C PHE A 63 -3.61 -0.58 -5.83
N ASP A 64 -4.45 0.43 -6.08
CA ASP A 64 -4.73 0.94 -7.43
C ASP A 64 -3.47 1.48 -8.10
N ILE A 65 -2.66 2.26 -7.37
CA ILE A 65 -1.39 2.77 -7.86
C ILE A 65 -0.42 1.64 -8.19
N ALA A 66 -0.30 0.63 -7.33
CA ALA A 66 0.54 -0.54 -7.58
C ALA A 66 0.13 -1.26 -8.87
N THR A 67 -1.18 -1.42 -9.07
CA THR A 67 -1.74 -2.07 -10.26
C THR A 67 -1.45 -1.26 -11.53
N LYS A 68 -1.56 0.08 -11.48
CA LYS A 68 -1.21 0.97 -12.60
C LYS A 68 0.27 0.94 -12.92
N VAL A 69 1.16 0.94 -11.92
CA VAL A 69 2.61 0.84 -12.12
C VAL A 69 2.97 -0.46 -12.84
N ALA A 70 2.43 -1.59 -12.39
CA ALA A 70 2.66 -2.89 -13.02
C ALA A 70 2.12 -2.93 -14.47
N SER A 71 0.89 -2.43 -14.69
CA SER A 71 0.26 -2.39 -16.02
C SER A 71 1.02 -1.48 -17.00
N ASN A 72 1.56 -0.37 -16.50
CA ASN A 72 2.41 0.53 -17.25
C ASN A 72 3.73 -0.13 -17.66
N HIS A 73 4.35 -0.91 -16.78
CA HIS A 73 5.55 -1.65 -17.12
C HIS A 73 5.28 -2.74 -18.18
N LEU A 74 4.18 -3.49 -18.03
CA LEU A 74 3.77 -4.48 -19.04
C LEU A 74 3.53 -3.84 -20.41
N SER A 75 2.89 -2.67 -20.43
CA SER A 75 2.68 -1.90 -21.65
C SER A 75 4.00 -1.48 -22.31
N ASP A 76 5.01 -1.11 -21.53
CA ASP A 76 6.35 -0.79 -22.05
C ASP A 76 7.02 -2.03 -22.65
N LEU A 77 6.98 -3.19 -21.98
CA LEU A 77 7.54 -4.45 -22.49
C LEU A 77 6.91 -4.86 -23.84
N ILE A 78 5.58 -4.83 -23.94
CA ILE A 78 4.87 -5.19 -25.18
C ILE A 78 5.21 -4.21 -26.31
N ASN A 79 5.23 -2.91 -25.99
CA ASN A 79 5.56 -1.88 -26.97
C ASN A 79 7.01 -2.02 -27.47
N ASP A 80 7.95 -2.33 -26.59
CA ASP A 80 9.36 -2.50 -26.95
C ASP A 80 9.60 -3.78 -27.73
N PHE A 81 8.98 -4.89 -27.34
CA PHE A 81 8.98 -6.14 -28.13
C PHE A 81 8.46 -5.91 -29.56
N GLY A 82 7.34 -5.19 -29.71
CA GLY A 82 6.79 -4.85 -31.03
C GLY A 82 7.77 -4.03 -31.88
N LYS A 83 8.49 -3.06 -31.28
CA LYS A 83 9.52 -2.29 -32.00
C LYS A 83 10.72 -3.15 -32.39
N GLU A 84 11.13 -4.10 -31.55
CA GLU A 84 12.23 -5.01 -31.85
C GLU A 84 11.89 -5.98 -32.98
N LEU A 85 10.68 -6.53 -33.00
CA LEU A 85 10.19 -7.33 -34.12
C LEU A 85 10.17 -6.54 -35.42
N ASP A 86 9.67 -5.30 -35.39
CA ASP A 86 9.68 -4.40 -36.55
C ASP A 86 11.09 -4.16 -37.09
N LYS A 87 12.06 -3.88 -36.22
CA LYS A 87 13.47 -3.76 -36.61
C LYS A 87 14.03 -5.03 -37.23
N THR A 88 13.70 -6.19 -36.64
CA THR A 88 14.21 -7.50 -37.08
C THR A 88 13.69 -7.89 -38.47
N PHE A 89 12.41 -7.63 -38.73
CA PHE A 89 11.77 -8.01 -40.00
C PHE A 89 11.96 -6.97 -41.12
N LYS A 90 12.41 -5.75 -40.82
CA LYS A 90 12.69 -4.71 -41.84
C LYS A 90 13.71 -5.11 -42.91
N SER A 91 14.68 -5.96 -42.59
CA SER A 91 15.71 -6.42 -43.53
C SER A 91 15.39 -7.75 -44.19
N GLY A 92 14.23 -8.36 -43.90
CA GLY A 92 13.84 -9.68 -44.40
C GLY A 92 12.69 -9.64 -45.42
N ASN A 93 12.27 -10.82 -45.88
CA ASN A 93 11.15 -10.98 -46.82
C ASN A 93 9.77 -10.90 -46.15
N ILE A 94 9.72 -10.76 -44.82
CA ILE A 94 8.49 -10.66 -44.03
C ILE A 94 8.31 -9.19 -43.62
N LYS A 95 7.14 -8.61 -43.90
CA LYS A 95 6.80 -7.25 -43.44
C LYS A 95 6.01 -7.35 -42.15
N TYR A 96 6.64 -7.01 -41.03
CA TYR A 96 5.94 -6.75 -39.77
C TYR A 96 5.63 -5.26 -39.65
N LYS A 97 4.51 -4.91 -39.03
CA LYS A 97 4.21 -3.56 -38.57
C LYS A 97 3.70 -3.67 -37.14
N PRO A 98 4.28 -2.91 -36.19
CA PRO A 98 3.79 -2.92 -34.82
C PRO A 98 2.35 -2.40 -34.79
N GLY A 99 1.56 -2.98 -33.89
CA GLY A 99 0.18 -2.54 -33.64
C GLY A 99 0.12 -1.15 -33.00
N GLN A 100 -1.08 -0.74 -32.59
CA GLN A 100 -1.25 0.51 -31.85
C GLN A 100 -0.46 0.46 -30.54
N LYS A 101 0.31 1.52 -30.26
CA LYS A 101 1.05 1.65 -29.00
C LYS A 101 0.08 1.61 -27.82
N LEU A 102 0.32 0.70 -26.88
CA LEU A 102 -0.44 0.64 -25.64
C LEU A 102 -0.23 1.94 -24.85
N LYS A 103 -1.33 2.52 -24.38
CA LYS A 103 -1.32 3.74 -23.57
C LYS A 103 -1.00 3.37 -22.13
N LYS A 104 -0.31 4.29 -21.45
CA LYS A 104 -0.01 4.20 -20.03
C LYS A 104 -1.07 4.94 -19.23
N ASP A 105 -1.43 4.40 -18.08
CA ASP A 105 -2.26 5.06 -17.10
C ASP A 105 -1.47 6.18 -16.40
N SER A 106 -2.16 7.25 -16.04
CA SER A 106 -1.59 8.29 -15.17
C SER A 106 -1.46 7.73 -13.75
N ILE A 107 -0.32 7.97 -13.11
CA ILE A 107 -0.09 7.63 -11.71
C ILE A 107 -0.21 8.92 -10.92
N ASP A 108 -1.30 9.03 -10.16
CA ASP A 108 -1.51 10.17 -9.27
C ASP A 108 -0.67 10.01 -8.00
N PRO A 109 -0.12 11.10 -7.44
CA PRO A 109 0.61 11.03 -6.18
C PRO A 109 -0.34 10.64 -5.03
N ILE A 110 0.15 9.80 -4.12
CA ILE A 110 -0.57 9.46 -2.90
C ILE A 110 -0.59 10.69 -2.01
N PHE A 111 -1.76 11.04 -1.49
CA PHE A 111 -1.89 12.04 -0.43
C PHE A 111 -2.27 11.34 0.89
N SER A 112 -1.67 11.75 2.01
CA SER A 112 -2.17 11.30 3.31
C SER A 112 -3.59 11.84 3.49
N ARG A 113 -4.59 10.96 3.29
CA ARG A 113 -6.01 11.29 3.48
C ARG A 113 -6.21 11.90 4.87
N ILE A 114 -6.94 13.01 4.92
CA ILE A 114 -7.36 13.62 6.20
C ILE A 114 -8.46 12.73 6.76
N VAL A 115 -8.06 11.77 7.59
CA VAL A 115 -8.96 10.97 8.42
C VAL A 115 -8.92 11.57 9.81
N ASN A 116 -10.09 11.81 10.41
CA ASN A 116 -10.20 12.32 11.77
C ASN A 116 -9.75 11.22 12.75
N LEU A 117 -8.45 11.08 12.94
CA LEU A 117 -7.81 10.10 13.82
C LEU A 117 -7.04 10.85 14.90
N GLU A 118 -7.14 10.35 16.12
CA GLU A 118 -6.48 10.90 17.29
C GLU A 118 -5.37 9.98 17.75
N VAL A 119 -4.31 10.55 18.30
CA VAL A 119 -3.25 9.79 18.95
C VAL A 119 -3.84 9.10 20.18
N GLU A 120 -3.58 7.80 20.27
CA GLU A 120 -3.85 6.93 21.42
C GLU A 120 -2.55 6.29 21.88
N LYS A 121 -2.33 6.31 23.20
CA LYS A 121 -1.12 5.76 23.83
C LYS A 121 -1.47 4.47 24.56
N TYR A 122 -0.95 3.37 24.04
CA TYR A 122 -1.26 2.04 24.55
C TYR A 122 -0.41 1.70 25.78
N ARG A 123 -1.06 1.42 26.91
CA ARG A 123 -0.36 1.13 28.18
C ARG A 123 0.38 -0.21 28.17
N CYS A 124 -0.11 -1.18 27.39
CA CYS A 124 0.45 -2.53 27.32
C CYS A 124 1.86 -2.59 26.70
N CYS A 125 2.16 -1.71 25.75
CA CYS A 125 3.43 -1.70 25.03
C CYS A 125 4.12 -0.34 24.99
N HIS A 126 3.48 0.70 25.55
CA HIS A 126 3.94 2.10 25.57
C HIS A 126 4.17 2.72 24.18
N LYS A 127 3.58 2.15 23.12
CA LYS A 127 3.59 2.68 21.76
C LYS A 127 2.35 3.55 21.49
N GLU A 128 2.42 4.32 20.42
CA GLU A 128 1.38 5.27 20.01
C GLU A 128 0.89 4.95 18.60
N ALA A 129 -0.41 4.97 18.40
CA ALA A 129 -1.04 4.88 17.08
C ALA A 129 -2.15 5.93 16.98
N LYS A 130 -2.53 6.29 15.75
CA LYS A 130 -3.71 7.14 15.53
C LYS A 130 -4.92 6.28 15.19
N ILE A 131 -6.00 6.43 15.96
CA ILE A 131 -7.25 5.68 15.81
C ILE A 131 -8.46 6.61 15.72
N SER A 132 -9.61 6.08 15.32
CA SER A 132 -10.84 6.87 15.29
C SER A 132 -11.28 7.27 16.71
N PRO A 133 -11.81 8.49 16.91
CA PRO A 133 -12.31 8.94 18.21
C PRO A 133 -13.35 8.00 18.82
N ASN A 134 -14.20 7.39 17.98
CA ASN A 134 -15.20 6.42 18.43
C ASN A 134 -14.53 5.20 19.07
N LEU A 135 -13.49 4.65 18.45
CA LEU A 135 -12.77 3.50 18.97
C LEU A 135 -12.07 3.80 20.30
N LYS A 136 -11.61 5.03 20.46
CA LYS A 136 -11.00 5.51 21.71
C LYS A 136 -12.00 5.60 22.88
N ILE A 137 -13.29 5.83 22.58
CA ILE A 137 -14.38 5.90 23.57
C ILE A 137 -14.97 4.51 23.84
N GLU A 138 -15.19 3.70 22.80
CA GLU A 138 -15.83 2.38 22.92
C GLU A 138 -14.84 1.33 23.46
N GLY A 139 -13.55 1.53 23.23
CA GLY A 139 -12.53 0.51 23.43
C GLY A 139 -12.30 -0.29 22.16
N GLY A 140 -11.17 -0.97 22.11
CA GLY A 140 -10.70 -1.66 20.91
C GLY A 140 -9.53 -2.57 21.23
N TYR A 141 -8.56 -2.64 20.33
CA TYR A 141 -7.37 -3.47 20.46
C TYR A 141 -6.11 -2.67 20.23
N CYS A 142 -5.03 -3.08 20.88
CA CYS A 142 -3.70 -2.55 20.63
C CYS A 142 -3.20 -3.04 19.26
N PRO A 143 -2.85 -2.14 18.32
CA PRO A 143 -2.39 -2.55 17.00
C PRO A 143 -1.03 -3.26 17.01
N PHE A 144 -0.29 -3.14 18.13
CA PHE A 144 1.03 -3.74 18.29
C PHE A 144 0.98 -5.14 18.92
N CYS A 145 0.16 -5.35 19.96
CA CYS A 145 0.15 -6.62 20.69
C CYS A 145 -1.21 -7.34 20.71
N GLY A 146 -2.26 -6.75 20.13
CA GLY A 146 -3.60 -7.33 20.09
C GLY A 146 -4.34 -7.30 21.43
N GLU A 147 -3.76 -6.71 22.48
CA GLU A 147 -4.43 -6.62 23.79
C GLU A 147 -5.65 -5.70 23.73
N MET A 148 -6.78 -6.19 24.23
CA MET A 148 -8.03 -5.42 24.30
C MET A 148 -7.86 -4.22 25.24
N GLN A 149 -8.24 -3.05 24.75
CA GLN A 149 -8.24 -1.79 25.50
C GLN A 149 -9.68 -1.43 25.89
N ILE A 150 -9.86 -1.06 27.15
CA ILE A 150 -11.12 -0.48 27.63
C ILE A 150 -11.13 0.99 27.20
N GLY A 151 -12.24 1.44 26.60
CA GLY A 151 -12.41 2.84 26.19
C GLY A 151 -12.38 3.82 27.36
N ASN A 152 -12.17 5.10 27.04
CA ASN A 152 -12.08 6.19 28.02
C ASN A 152 -13.44 6.71 28.50
#